data_AF-A0A392TG37-F1
#
_entry.id   AF-A0A392TG37-F1
#
_cell.length_a   1.000
_cell.length_b   1.000
_cell.length_c   1.000
_cell.angle_alpha   90.00
_cell.angle_beta   90.00
_cell.angle_gamma   90.00
#
_symmetry.space_group_name_H-M   'P 1'
#
loop_
_entity.id
_entity.type
_entity.pdbx_description
1 polymer ?
#
loop_
_entity_poly.entity_id
_entity_poly.type
_entity_poly.pdbx_seq_one_letter_code
_entity_poly.pdbx_strand_id
1 'polypeptide(L)' 'MCDEHWKNAVNTELTALLKNNTWNLIKLPNHKKAIGCKWVFKLKLHVDGTIERHKA' A
#
# COMPACT_ATOMS: atom_id res chain seq x y z
N MET A 1 10.31 5.60 -6.87
CA MET A 1 9.10 6.23 -6.29
C MET A 1 9.56 7.44 -5.48
N CYS A 2 9.61 8.63 -6.10
CA CYS A 2 10.11 9.86 -5.45
C CYS A 2 9.02 10.71 -4.79
N ASP A 3 7.74 10.38 -4.99
CA ASP A 3 6.63 11.06 -4.34
C ASP A 3 6.45 10.61 -2.89
N GLU A 4 6.58 11.56 -1.97
CA GLU A 4 6.43 11.33 -0.53
C GLU A 4 4.98 10.96 -0.16
N HIS A 5 4.00 11.50 -0.88
CA HIS A 5 2.59 11.20 -0.68
C HIS A 5 2.26 9.71 -0.89
N TRP A 6 2.82 9.10 -1.94
CA TRP A 6 2.60 7.69 -2.23
C TRP A 6 3.36 6.77 -1.27
N LYS A 7 4.57 7.16 -0.84
CA LYS A 7 5.30 6.44 0.23
C LYS A 7 4.51 6.41 1.53
N ASN A 8 3.96 7.55 1.94
CA ASN A 8 3.16 7.67 3.15
C ASN A 8 1.87 6.86 3.06
N ALA A 9 1.20 6.85 1.90
CA ALA A 9 0.02 6.02 1.67
C ALA A 9 0.33 4.51 1.84
N VAL A 10 1.40 4.02 1.19
CA VAL A 10 1.84 2.60 1.31
C VAL A 10 2.21 2.26 2.76
N ASN A 11 2.95 3.14 3.45
CA ASN A 11 3.37 2.89 4.82
C ASN A 11 2.17 2.85 5.79
N THR A 12 1.17 3.70 5.55
CA THR A 12 -0.08 3.71 6.33
C THR A 12 -0.83 2.39 6.18
N GLU A 13 -0.98 1.89 4.96
CA GLU A 13 -1.66 0.62 4.72
C GLU A 13 -0.86 -0.57 5.25
N LEU A 14 0.46 -0.59 5.05
CA LEU A 14 1.31 -1.63 5.62
C LEU A 14 1.18 -1.68 7.15
N THR A 15 1.20 -0.51 7.81
CA THR A 15 1.00 -0.41 9.26
C THR A 15 -0.38 -0.90 9.68
N ALA A 16 -1.43 -0.58 8.91
CA ALA A 16 -2.78 -1.06 9.19
C ALA A 16 -2.90 -2.59 9.06
N LEU A 17 -2.28 -3.19 8.03
CA LEU A 17 -2.25 -4.64 7.83
C LEU A 17 -1.52 -5.35 8.98
N LEU A 18 -0.39 -4.79 9.44
CA LEU A 18 0.34 -5.29 10.61
C LEU A 18 -0.51 -5.19 11.89
N LYS A 19 -1.15 -4.04 12.14
CA LYS A 19 -2.05 -3.84 13.30
C LYS A 19 -3.22 -4.80 13.31
N ASN A 20 -3.76 -5.10 12.13
CA ASN A 20 -4.88 -6.03 11.98
C ASN A 20 -4.45 -7.50 12.10
N ASN A 21 -3.17 -7.81 12.31
CA ASN A 21 -2.61 -9.17 12.38
C ASN A 21 -2.99 -10.06 11.17
N THR A 22 -3.33 -9.46 10.04
CA THR A 22 -3.74 -10.19 8.83
C THR A 22 -2.55 -10.51 7.94
N TRP A 23 -1.42 -9.83 8.11
CA TRP A 23 -0.21 -9.99 7.32
C TRP A 23 1.00 -10.14 8.23
N ASN A 24 1.83 -11.15 7.95
CA ASN A 24 3.13 -11.31 8.58
C ASN A 24 4.23 -11.27 7.52
N LEU A 25 5.24 -10.43 7.74
CA LEU A 25 6.32 -10.23 6.77
C LEU A 25 7.36 -11.34 6.97
N ILE A 26 7.24 -12.40 6.18
CA ILE A 26 8.16 -13.55 6.23
C ILE A 26 9.19 -13.48 5.10
N LYS A 27 10.38 -14.02 5.36
CA LYS A 27 11.35 -14.30 4.29
C LYS A 27 10.74 -15.34 3.35
N LEU A 28 10.94 -15.16 2.04
CA LEU A 28 10.50 -16.14 1.06
C LEU A 28 11.17 -17.49 1.37
N PRO A 29 10.41 -18.57 1.67
CA PRO A 29 10.99 -19.87 1.93
C PRO A 29 11.66 -20.43 0.66
N ASN A 30 12.73 -21.19 0.86
CA ASN A 30 13.46 -21.84 -0.23
C ASN A 30 12.53 -22.70 -1.09
N HIS A 31 12.76 -22.71 -2.40
CA HIS A 31 11.98 -23.43 -3.42
C HIS A 31 10.53 -22.97 -3.58
N LYS A 32 10.11 -21.82 -3.01
CA LYS A 32 8.80 -21.22 -3.31
C LYS A 32 8.94 -20.01 -4.21
N LYS A 33 7.98 -19.84 -5.12
CA LYS A 33 7.87 -18.66 -5.97
C LYS A 33 7.07 -17.58 -5.23
N ALA A 34 7.64 -16.40 -5.09
CA ALA A 34 6.88 -15.25 -4.62
C ALA A 34 5.80 -14.91 -5.63
N ILE A 35 4.57 -14.71 -5.16
CA ILE A 35 3.53 -14.09 -5.98
C ILE A 35 3.79 -12.58 -5.92
N GLY A 36 4.03 -11.98 -7.08
CA GLY A 36 4.19 -10.54 -7.15
C GLY A 36 2.87 -9.85 -6.81
N CYS A 37 2.89 -8.92 -5.87
CA CYS A 37 1.77 -8.01 -5.61
C CYS A 37 2.06 -6.68 -6.27
N LYS A 38 1.05 -6.12 -6.95
CA LYS A 38 1.12 -4.78 -7.55
C LYS A 38 0.27 -3.83 -6.70
N TRP A 39 0.86 -2.72 -6.28
CA TRP A 39 0.13 -1.62 -5.65
C TRP A 39 -0.57 -0.79 -6.71
N VAL A 40 -1.83 -0.43 -6.46
CA VAL A 40 -2.65 0.36 -7.38
C VAL A 40 -2.96 1.69 -6.72
N PHE A 41 -2.13 2.67 -7.05
CA PHE A 41 -2.29 4.04 -6.59
C PHE A 41 -3.52 4.68 -7.24
N LYS A 42 -4.47 5.13 -6.43
CA LYS A 42 -5.66 5.87 -6.86
C LYS A 42 -5.81 7.16 -6.06
N LEU A 43 -6.00 8.27 -6.79
CA LEU A 43 -6.42 9.53 -6.19
C LEU A 43 -7.91 9.47 -5.91
N LYS A 44 -8.28 9.72 -4.66
CA LYS A 44 -9.65 9.96 -4.25
C LYS A 44 -9.89 11.46 -4.38
N LEU A 45 -10.85 11.83 -5.21
CA LEU A 45 -11.24 13.21 -5.44
C LEU A 45 -12.57 13.50 -4.72
N HIS A 46 -12.75 14.73 -4.26
CA HIS A 46 -14.04 15.23 -3.81
C HIS A 46 -15.01 15.41 -4.99
N VAL A 47 -16.29 15.65 -4.69
CA VAL A 47 -17.34 15.86 -5.72
C VAL A 47 -17.05 17.07 -6.60
N ASP A 48 -16.36 18.07 -6.05
CA ASP A 48 -15.87 19.28 -6.72
C ASP A 48 -14.56 19.07 -7.51
N GLY A 49 -13.99 17.86 -7.49
CA GLY A 49 -12.81 17.50 -8.26
C GLY A 49 -11.47 17.80 -7.58
N THR A 50 -11.46 18.40 -6.38
CA THR A 50 -10.22 18.57 -5.60
C THR A 50 -9.73 17.26 -4.98
N ILE A 51 -8.44 17.20 -4.63
CA ILE A 51 -7.82 15.97 -4.10
C ILE A 51 -8.23 15.78 -2.64
N GLU A 52 -9.04 14.76 -2.36
CA GLU A 52 -9.41 14.34 -1.00
C GLU A 52 -8.27 13.56 -0.35
N ARG A 53 -7.77 12.52 -1.03
CA ARG A 53 -6.73 11.63 -0.46
C ARG A 53 -6.02 10.78 -1.51
N HIS A 54 -4.73 10.53 -1.30
CA HIS A 54 -3.96 9.51 -2.00
C HIS A 54 -4.23 8.14 -1.36
N LYS A 55 -4.82 7.21 -2.12
CA LYS A 55 -5.09 5.82 -1.69
C LYS A 55 -4.12 4.90 -2.44
N ALA A 56 -3.34 4.09 -1.72
CA ALA A 56 -2.51 3.05 -2.32
C ALA A 56 -3.28 1.72 -2.37
#